data_AF-A0A3D0XCW9-F1
#
_entry.id   AF-A0A3D0XCW9-F1
#
_cell.length_a   1.000
_cell.length_b   1.000
_cell.length_c   1.000
_cell.angle_alpha   90.00
_cell.angle_beta   90.00
_cell.angle_gamma   90.00
#
_symmetry.space_group_name_H-M   'P 1'
#
loop_
_entity.id
_entity.type
_entity.pdbx_description
1 polymer ?
#
loop_
_entity_poly.entity_id
_entity_poly.type
_entity_poly.pdbx_seq_one_letter_code
_entity_poly.pdbx_strand_id
1 'polypeptide(L)'
;MYTRPIIYKVYSVIIFAFSIFSFLGSIATLFIPFDTLPNLGSLSSVINTAAVIIKIGLLISTLLTLFFAYTEFSSMICFADMIDYEKSGAVFPFEKKNFVMSANVYRKFGTVIFYINMVIALISTIVCIISYSIVKQAFIALPVIPLLGITFSTVLVYIQYFCKYNAFSDLLDVVSVKNPTNQMLDRLKTNKPNTLRGFCVFLYVIAIIFSVAVIISLFLLGGQIFSLNIYAGIFLSVFIIVCSALIVLSLSVTGCYYDNLAKMLEHYMIKYKMI
;
A
#
# COMPACT_ATOMS: atom_id res chain seq x y z
N MET A 1 2.60 16.20 -21.26
CA MET A 1 3.72 16.00 -20.30
C MET A 1 3.37 14.97 -19.22
N TYR A 2 2.19 15.04 -18.59
CA TYR A 2 1.73 14.06 -17.59
C TYR A 2 0.75 13.01 -18.14
N THR A 3 0.89 11.76 -17.70
CA THR A 3 -0.06 10.69 -18.04
C THR A 3 -1.42 10.87 -17.33
N ARG A 4 -2.46 10.32 -17.96
CA ARG A 4 -3.90 10.55 -17.74
C ARG A 4 -4.31 10.69 -16.25
N PRO A 5 -4.62 11.91 -15.74
CA PRO A 5 -4.96 12.14 -14.33
C PRO A 5 -6.24 11.43 -13.88
N ILE A 6 -7.12 11.11 -14.84
CA ILE A 6 -8.36 10.34 -14.60
C ILE A 6 -8.09 8.95 -14.03
N ILE A 7 -6.94 8.32 -14.38
CA ILE A 7 -6.59 6.98 -13.90
C ILE A 7 -6.40 7.00 -12.39
N TYR A 8 -5.75 8.03 -11.85
CA TYR A 8 -5.55 8.19 -10.41
C TYR A 8 -6.87 8.38 -9.66
N LYS A 9 -7.77 9.19 -10.22
CA LYS A 9 -9.11 9.45 -9.65
C LYS A 9 -9.96 8.17 -9.63
N VAL A 10 -9.95 7.38 -10.69
CA VAL A 10 -10.72 6.12 -10.75
C VAL A 10 -10.12 5.08 -9.81
N TYR A 11 -8.80 4.89 -9.85
CA TYR A 11 -8.13 3.90 -9.01
C TYR A 11 -8.29 4.20 -7.51
N SER A 12 -8.16 5.47 -7.10
CA SER A 12 -8.36 5.84 -5.70
C SER A 12 -9.78 5.56 -5.20
N VAL A 13 -10.80 5.86 -6.01
CA VAL A 13 -12.21 5.56 -5.68
C VAL A 13 -12.41 4.06 -5.50
N ILE A 14 -11.85 3.24 -6.39
CA ILE A 14 -11.93 1.78 -6.31
C ILE A 14 -11.34 1.29 -4.99
N ILE A 15 -10.09 1.66 -4.66
CA ILE A 15 -9.45 1.23 -3.41
C ILE A 15 -10.28 1.65 -2.20
N PHE A 16 -10.73 2.90 -2.18
CA PHE A 16 -11.48 3.43 -1.05
C PHE A 16 -12.80 2.69 -0.85
N ALA A 17 -13.53 2.39 -1.92
CA ALA A 17 -14.74 1.59 -1.86
C ALA A 17 -14.46 0.16 -1.34
N PHE A 18 -13.44 -0.52 -1.85
CA PHE A 18 -13.05 -1.85 -1.38
C PHE A 18 -12.67 -1.86 0.11
N SER A 19 -11.97 -0.83 0.59
CA SER A 19 -11.63 -0.70 2.01
C SER A 19 -12.84 -0.43 2.88
N ILE A 20 -13.83 0.34 2.41
CA ILE A 20 -15.11 0.51 3.12
C ILE A 20 -15.84 -0.82 3.22
N PHE A 21 -15.95 -1.57 2.11
CA PHE A 21 -16.62 -2.88 2.13
C PHE A 21 -15.90 -3.87 3.05
N SER A 22 -14.56 -3.88 3.04
CA SER A 22 -13.76 -4.70 3.97
C SER A 22 -14.01 -4.33 5.43
N PHE A 23 -14.07 -3.03 5.74
CA PHE A 23 -14.38 -2.54 7.08
C PHE A 23 -15.81 -2.93 7.52
N LEU A 24 -16.82 -2.72 6.67
CA LEU A 24 -18.20 -3.13 6.95
C LEU A 24 -18.31 -4.66 7.13
N GLY A 25 -17.60 -5.43 6.31
CA GLY A 25 -17.49 -6.88 6.45
C GLY A 25 -16.88 -7.28 7.80
N SER A 26 -15.80 -6.63 8.22
CA SER A 26 -15.20 -6.91 9.53
C SER A 26 -16.11 -6.57 10.70
N ILE A 27 -16.91 -5.49 10.61
CA ILE A 27 -17.94 -5.19 11.60
C ILE A 27 -18.99 -6.31 11.63
N ALA A 28 -19.45 -6.77 10.46
CA ALA A 28 -20.42 -7.86 10.38
C ALA A 28 -19.88 -9.15 11.03
N THR A 29 -18.58 -9.46 10.87
CA THR A 29 -17.96 -10.65 11.50
C THR A 29 -17.91 -10.59 13.04
N LEU A 30 -18.03 -9.41 13.65
CA LEU A 30 -18.14 -9.29 15.11
C LEU A 30 -19.43 -9.94 15.62
N PHE A 31 -20.52 -9.81 14.86
CA PHE A 31 -21.86 -10.28 15.21
C PHE A 31 -22.12 -11.74 14.88
N ILE A 32 -21.23 -12.41 14.13
CA ILE A 32 -21.37 -13.85 13.84
C ILE A 32 -20.96 -14.64 15.09
N PRO A 33 -21.87 -15.40 15.73
CA PRO A 33 -21.50 -16.25 16.85
C PRO A 33 -20.51 -17.33 16.36
N PHE A 34 -19.44 -17.56 17.12
CA PHE A 34 -18.67 -18.79 16.95
C PHE A 34 -19.52 -19.89 17.56
N ASP A 35 -20.28 -20.61 16.73
CA ASP A 35 -20.96 -21.80 17.18
C ASP A 35 -19.92 -22.73 17.79
N THR A 36 -20.12 -23.04 19.06
CA THR A 36 -19.24 -23.91 19.84
C THR A 36 -19.09 -25.22 19.08
N LEU A 37 -17.88 -25.51 18.56
CA LEU A 37 -17.58 -26.85 18.07
C LEU A 37 -17.92 -27.84 19.20
N PRO A 38 -18.86 -28.77 18.98
CA PRO A 38 -19.23 -29.72 20.02
C PRO A 38 -18.00 -30.59 20.36
N ASN A 39 -17.74 -30.80 21.65
CA ASN A 39 -16.68 -31.62 22.28
C ASN A 39 -15.35 -30.98 22.71
N LEU A 40 -15.23 -29.66 22.87
CA LEU A 40 -13.96 -29.02 23.27
C LEU A 40 -13.76 -28.64 24.76
N GLY A 41 -14.70 -28.95 25.66
CA GLY A 41 -14.50 -28.84 27.12
C GLY A 41 -13.84 -27.52 27.59
N SER A 42 -12.81 -27.63 28.45
CA SER A 42 -12.01 -26.51 29.00
C SER A 42 -11.18 -25.73 27.97
N LEU A 43 -11.02 -26.27 26.75
CA LEU A 43 -10.40 -25.55 25.63
C LEU A 43 -11.34 -24.51 25.02
N SER A 44 -12.66 -24.61 25.25
CA SER A 44 -13.65 -23.68 24.70
C SER A 44 -13.48 -22.25 25.23
N SER A 45 -13.07 -22.05 26.48
CA SER A 45 -12.84 -20.70 27.03
C SER A 45 -11.59 -20.04 26.43
N VAL A 46 -10.53 -20.80 26.20
CA VAL A 46 -9.30 -20.34 25.55
C VAL A 46 -9.55 -20.06 24.06
N ILE A 47 -10.28 -20.94 23.37
CA ILE A 47 -10.67 -20.76 21.97
C ILE A 47 -11.61 -19.55 21.80
N ASN A 48 -12.58 -19.36 22.70
CA ASN A 48 -13.46 -18.20 22.68
C ASN A 48 -12.70 -16.90 22.95
N THR A 49 -11.75 -16.90 23.90
CA THR A 49 -10.90 -15.73 24.17
C THR A 49 -10.00 -15.41 22.97
N ALA A 50 -9.37 -16.42 22.36
CA ALA A 50 -8.55 -16.26 21.17
C ALA A 50 -9.39 -15.78 19.96
N ALA A 51 -10.61 -16.28 19.79
CA ALA A 51 -11.53 -15.85 18.73
C ALA A 51 -11.94 -14.38 18.87
N VAL A 52 -12.20 -13.90 20.11
CA VAL A 52 -12.46 -12.48 20.38
C VAL A 52 -11.24 -11.63 20.06
N ILE A 53 -10.03 -12.06 20.45
CA ILE A 53 -8.78 -11.37 20.13
C ILE A 53 -8.57 -11.29 18.61
N ILE A 54 -8.81 -12.37 17.86
CA ILE A 54 -8.70 -12.40 16.40
C ILE A 54 -9.72 -11.45 15.76
N LYS A 55 -10.98 -11.46 16.22
CA LYS A 55 -12.04 -10.56 15.74
C LYS A 55 -11.69 -9.08 15.95
N ILE A 56 -11.20 -8.73 17.13
CA ILE A 56 -10.73 -7.37 17.44
C ILE A 56 -9.51 -7.02 16.58
N GLY A 57 -8.57 -7.94 16.42
CA GLY A 57 -7.39 -7.75 15.56
C GLY A 57 -7.75 -7.50 14.10
N LEU A 58 -8.73 -8.25 13.56
CA LEU A 58 -9.25 -8.05 12.20
C LEU A 58 -9.91 -6.67 12.06
N LEU A 59 -10.72 -6.24 13.04
CA LEU A 59 -11.34 -4.91 13.04
C LEU A 59 -10.29 -3.78 13.08
N ILE A 60 -9.24 -3.91 13.90
CA ILE A 60 -8.15 -2.94 13.95
C ILE A 60 -7.41 -2.90 12.60
N SER A 61 -7.16 -4.06 12.00
CA SER A 61 -6.50 -4.18 10.70
C SER A 61 -7.31 -3.54 9.56
N THR A 62 -8.63 -3.76 9.52
CA THR A 62 -9.50 -3.14 8.51
C THR A 62 -9.66 -1.64 8.72
N LEU A 63 -9.69 -1.17 9.98
CA LEU A 63 -9.71 0.26 10.29
C LEU A 63 -8.42 0.96 9.82
N LEU A 64 -7.25 0.35 10.07
CA LEU A 64 -5.97 0.83 9.57
C LEU A 64 -5.94 0.85 8.03
N THR A 65 -6.45 -0.20 7.40
CA THR A 65 -6.54 -0.31 5.93
C THR A 65 -7.44 0.77 5.34
N LEU A 66 -8.58 1.06 5.99
CA LEU A 66 -9.49 2.13 5.59
C LEU A 66 -8.84 3.51 5.71
N PHE A 67 -8.12 3.75 6.81
CA PHE A 67 -7.36 4.98 6.97
C PHE A 67 -6.27 5.13 5.90
N PHE A 68 -5.55 4.04 5.58
CA PHE A 68 -4.55 4.05 4.51
C PHE A 68 -5.15 4.31 3.13
N ALA A 69 -6.28 3.68 2.83
CA ALA A 69 -7.01 3.91 1.59
C ALA A 69 -7.51 5.34 1.48
N TYR A 70 -7.94 5.97 2.58
CA TYR A 70 -8.35 7.38 2.58
C TYR A 70 -7.18 8.33 2.28
N THR A 71 -6.01 8.09 2.88
CA THR A 71 -4.83 8.93 2.62
C THR A 71 -4.33 8.79 1.19
N GLU A 72 -4.28 7.55 0.68
CA GLU A 72 -3.99 7.28 -0.73
C GLU A 72 -4.98 8.00 -1.64
N PHE A 73 -6.28 7.87 -1.34
CA PHE A 73 -7.34 8.52 -2.08
C PHE A 73 -7.18 10.04 -2.14
N SER A 74 -6.95 10.65 -0.99
CA SER A 74 -6.75 12.09 -0.86
C SER A 74 -5.52 12.56 -1.64
N SER A 75 -4.39 11.84 -1.52
CA SER A 75 -3.14 12.19 -2.21
C SER A 75 -3.24 12.07 -3.73
N MET A 76 -3.81 10.97 -4.24
CA MET A 76 -3.92 10.72 -5.67
C MET A 76 -4.91 11.66 -6.36
N ILE A 77 -6.01 12.01 -5.70
CA ILE A 77 -6.96 13.01 -6.20
C ILE A 77 -6.32 14.40 -6.21
N CYS A 78 -5.67 14.78 -5.12
CA CYS A 78 -4.97 16.05 -5.04
C CYS A 78 -3.91 16.17 -6.14
N PHE A 79 -3.09 15.13 -6.33
CA PHE A 79 -2.08 15.11 -7.38
C PHE A 79 -2.67 15.17 -8.80
N ALA A 80 -3.77 14.44 -9.05
CA ALA A 80 -4.46 14.49 -10.34
C ALA A 80 -5.01 15.90 -10.64
N ASP A 81 -5.57 16.55 -9.62
CA ASP A 81 -6.04 17.92 -9.73
C ASP A 81 -4.87 18.91 -9.91
N MET A 82 -3.69 18.68 -9.29
CA MET A 82 -2.48 19.48 -9.50
C MET A 82 -2.00 19.41 -10.96
N ILE A 83 -2.07 18.22 -11.57
CA ILE A 83 -1.76 18.03 -12.99
C ILE A 83 -2.76 18.79 -13.87
N ASP A 84 -4.06 18.74 -13.55
CA ASP A 84 -5.09 19.45 -14.31
C ASP A 84 -4.93 20.98 -14.18
N TYR A 85 -4.55 21.44 -13.00
CA TYR A 85 -4.24 22.85 -12.70
C TYR A 85 -3.00 23.36 -13.46
N GLU A 86 -1.93 22.58 -13.54
CA GLU A 86 -0.77 22.97 -14.37
C GLU A 86 -1.11 23.05 -15.85
N LYS A 87 -1.95 22.14 -16.36
CA LYS A 87 -2.37 22.15 -17.77
C LYS A 87 -3.23 23.37 -18.13
N SER A 88 -3.99 23.90 -17.18
CA SER A 88 -4.85 25.06 -17.42
C SER A 88 -4.08 26.38 -17.41
N GLY A 89 -2.80 26.39 -17.00
CA GLY A 89 -1.98 27.60 -16.95
C GLY A 89 -2.44 28.62 -15.91
N ALA A 90 -3.39 28.26 -15.05
CA ALA A 90 -3.86 29.13 -13.98
C ALA A 90 -2.72 29.38 -12.98
N VAL A 91 -2.55 30.63 -12.57
CA VAL A 91 -1.62 31.06 -11.52
C VAL A 91 -2.49 31.51 -10.35
N PHE A 92 -2.27 30.99 -9.14
CA PHE A 92 -2.93 31.27 -7.84
C PHE A 92 -3.82 30.17 -7.23
N PRO A 93 -3.73 30.04 -5.89
CA PRO A 93 -3.31 28.81 -5.23
C PRO A 93 -4.32 27.70 -5.47
N PHE A 94 -3.81 26.48 -5.40
CA PHE A 94 -4.62 25.29 -5.29
C PHE A 94 -5.58 25.45 -4.10
N GLU A 95 -6.77 25.97 -4.35
CA GLU A 95 -7.78 26.21 -3.33
C GLU A 95 -7.95 24.91 -2.59
N LYS A 96 -7.81 24.95 -1.25
CA LYS A 96 -7.93 23.78 -0.39
C LYS A 96 -9.30 23.14 -0.62
N LYS A 97 -9.37 22.19 -1.55
CA LYS A 97 -10.56 21.36 -1.73
C LYS A 97 -10.78 20.61 -0.42
N ASN A 98 -12.03 20.49 0.01
CA ASN A 98 -12.40 19.92 1.31
C ASN A 98 -11.84 18.50 1.57
N PHE A 99 -11.44 17.78 0.52
CA PHE A 99 -10.92 16.40 0.59
C PHE A 99 -9.38 16.30 0.60
N VAL A 100 -8.66 17.42 0.61
CA VAL A 100 -7.19 17.45 0.56
C VAL A 100 -6.63 17.64 1.97
N MET A 101 -5.81 16.69 2.42
CA MET A 101 -5.11 16.82 3.69
C MET A 101 -4.01 17.88 3.61
N SER A 102 -3.64 18.47 4.75
CA SER A 102 -2.48 19.37 4.78
C SER A 102 -1.18 18.60 4.48
N ALA A 103 -0.20 19.26 3.85
CA ALA A 103 1.12 18.70 3.56
C ALA A 103 1.77 18.04 4.80
N ASN A 104 1.58 18.65 5.97
CA ASN A 104 2.13 18.15 7.23
C ASN A 104 1.53 16.79 7.64
N VAL A 105 0.26 16.51 7.28
CA VAL A 105 -0.38 15.22 7.52
C VAL A 105 0.25 14.15 6.64
N TYR A 106 0.45 14.40 5.34
CA TYR A 106 1.14 13.44 4.45
C TYR A 106 2.56 13.11 4.95
N ARG A 107 3.30 14.12 5.40
CA ARG A 107 4.67 13.95 5.93
C ARG A 107 4.69 13.10 7.20
N LYS A 108 3.81 13.40 8.16
CA LYS A 108 3.66 12.60 9.39
C LYS A 108 3.19 11.18 9.09
N PHE A 109 2.30 11.02 8.11
CA PHE A 109 1.75 9.73 7.72
C PHE A 109 2.80 8.80 7.13
N GLY A 110 3.64 9.28 6.21
CA GLY A 110 4.76 8.48 5.67
C GLY A 110 5.69 7.98 6.78
N THR A 111 5.94 8.81 7.79
CA THR A 111 6.74 8.46 8.97
C THR A 111 6.04 7.44 9.88
N VAL A 112 4.74 7.61 10.17
CA VAL A 112 3.97 6.68 11.02
C VAL A 112 3.85 5.31 10.36
N ILE A 113 3.53 5.24 9.07
CA ILE A 113 3.49 3.98 8.32
C ILE A 113 4.84 3.27 8.37
N PHE A 114 5.92 4.01 8.17
CA PHE A 114 7.26 3.44 8.23
C PHE A 114 7.56 2.80 9.59
N TYR A 115 7.27 3.50 10.68
CA TYR A 115 7.52 2.96 12.03
C TYR A 115 6.61 1.79 12.37
N ILE A 116 5.32 1.84 12.04
CA ILE A 116 4.40 0.72 12.25
C ILE A 116 4.90 -0.52 11.50
N ASN A 117 5.32 -0.36 10.24
CA ASN A 117 5.84 -1.48 9.46
C ASN A 117 7.18 -2.00 9.98
N MET A 118 8.06 -1.14 10.47
CA MET A 118 9.29 -1.56 11.14
C MET A 118 8.99 -2.39 12.39
N VAL A 119 7.99 -1.98 13.19
CA VAL A 119 7.55 -2.74 14.37
C VAL A 119 6.93 -4.08 13.97
N ILE A 120 6.05 -4.11 12.97
CA ILE A 120 5.44 -5.36 12.48
C ILE A 120 6.50 -6.31 11.91
N ALA A 121 7.47 -5.79 11.17
CA ALA A 121 8.59 -6.56 10.63
C ALA A 121 9.47 -7.16 11.74
N LEU A 122 9.75 -6.37 12.78
CA LEU A 122 10.48 -6.83 13.96
C LEU A 122 9.71 -7.93 14.70
N ILE A 123 8.42 -7.72 14.97
CA ILE A 123 7.55 -8.72 15.61
C ILE A 123 7.51 -9.99 14.76
N SER A 124 7.30 -9.87 13.45
CA SER A 124 7.26 -11.02 12.53
C SER A 124 8.58 -11.77 12.50
N THR A 125 9.71 -11.06 12.59
CA THR A 125 11.05 -11.64 12.67
C THR A 125 11.24 -12.40 13.98
N ILE A 126 10.85 -11.81 15.11
CA ILE A 126 10.91 -12.45 16.43
C ILE A 126 10.02 -13.69 16.46
N VAL A 127 8.78 -13.61 15.96
CA VAL A 127 7.88 -14.76 15.85
C VAL A 127 8.50 -15.85 14.99
N CYS A 128 9.10 -15.51 13.85
CA CYS A 128 9.78 -16.49 12.99
C CYS A 128 10.96 -17.16 13.71
N ILE A 129 11.76 -16.42 14.49
CA ILE A 129 12.88 -16.95 15.28
C ILE A 129 12.37 -17.85 16.42
N ILE A 130 11.31 -17.47 17.11
CA ILE A 130 10.69 -18.25 18.20
C ILE A 130 10.08 -19.54 17.63
N SER A 131 9.29 -19.44 16.56
CA SER A 131 8.75 -20.61 15.86
C SER A 131 9.86 -21.56 15.40
N TYR A 132 10.97 -21.02 14.89
CA TYR A 132 12.15 -21.83 14.53
C TYR A 132 12.82 -22.49 15.75
N SER A 133 12.89 -21.79 16.88
CA SER A 133 13.48 -22.31 18.12
C SER A 133 12.66 -23.45 18.73
N ILE A 134 11.35 -23.47 18.47
CA ILE A 134 10.42 -24.53 18.90
C ILE A 134 10.49 -25.75 17.96
N VAL A 135 10.70 -25.54 16.64
CA VAL A 135 10.75 -26.60 15.62
C VAL A 135 12.19 -26.97 15.27
N LYS A 136 13.01 -27.32 16.27
CA LYS A 136 14.37 -27.85 16.01
C LYS A 136 14.28 -29.20 15.30
N GLN A 137 14.40 -29.20 13.97
CA GLN A 137 15.03 -30.20 13.09
C GLN A 137 14.46 -30.06 11.67
N ALA A 138 15.22 -29.41 10.79
CA ALA A 138 15.27 -29.58 9.32
C ALA A 138 15.31 -28.24 8.56
N PHE A 139 16.36 -28.08 7.75
CA PHE A 139 16.60 -27.03 6.75
C PHE A 139 17.00 -25.63 7.21
N ILE A 140 18.32 -25.38 7.13
CA ILE A 140 19.00 -24.09 7.29
C ILE A 140 18.50 -23.01 6.30
N ALA A 141 17.81 -23.38 5.21
CA ALA A 141 17.34 -22.47 4.17
C ALA A 141 15.93 -21.89 4.39
N LEU A 142 15.11 -22.45 5.29
CA LEU A 142 13.70 -22.06 5.45
C LEU A 142 13.45 -20.71 6.16
N PRO A 143 14.24 -20.24 7.16
CA PRO A 143 14.03 -18.95 7.80
C PRO A 143 14.45 -17.76 6.92
N VAL A 144 15.30 -18.01 5.92
CA VAL A 144 15.80 -16.99 4.99
C VAL A 144 14.65 -16.46 4.12
N ILE A 145 13.71 -17.32 3.69
CA ILE A 145 12.59 -16.92 2.81
C ILE A 145 11.60 -15.97 3.53
N PRO A 146 11.12 -16.25 4.76
CA PRO A 146 10.31 -15.30 5.54
C PRO A 146 11.06 -14.01 5.85
N LEU A 147 12.34 -14.07 6.24
CA LEU A 147 13.16 -12.89 6.49
C LEU A 147 13.31 -12.03 5.24
N LEU A 148 13.60 -12.63 4.08
CA LEU A 148 13.65 -11.92 2.80
C LEU A 148 12.28 -11.34 2.43
N GLY A 149 11.19 -12.06 2.66
CA GLY A 149 9.82 -11.56 2.44
C GLY A 149 9.47 -10.36 3.32
N ILE A 150 9.84 -10.39 4.60
CA ILE A 150 9.68 -9.28 5.53
C ILE A 150 10.53 -8.08 5.09
N THR A 151 11.79 -8.32 4.73
CA THR A 151 12.73 -7.27 4.29
C THR A 151 12.28 -6.64 2.96
N PHE A 152 11.78 -7.45 2.04
CA PHE A 152 11.23 -6.96 0.77
C PHE A 152 9.95 -6.15 0.98
N SER A 153 9.07 -6.61 1.87
CA SER A 153 7.86 -5.87 2.26
C SER A 153 8.19 -4.52 2.91
N THR A 154 9.17 -4.46 3.82
CA THR A 154 9.59 -3.19 4.44
C THR A 154 10.23 -2.23 3.44
N VAL A 155 11.03 -2.73 2.50
CA VAL A 155 11.58 -1.91 1.41
C VAL A 155 10.47 -1.38 0.52
N LEU A 156 9.51 -2.22 0.12
CA LEU A 156 8.36 -1.78 -0.67
C LEU A 156 7.55 -0.71 0.04
N VAL A 157 7.25 -0.90 1.32
CA VAL A 157 6.55 0.08 2.15
C VAL A 157 7.33 1.39 2.27
N TYR A 158 8.64 1.31 2.52
CA TYR A 158 9.50 2.50 2.61
C TYR A 158 9.45 3.32 1.31
N ILE A 159 9.62 2.63 0.18
CA ILE A 159 9.54 3.24 -1.14
C ILE A 159 8.16 3.88 -1.31
N GLN A 160 7.11 3.06 -1.15
CA GLN A 160 5.71 3.38 -1.43
C GLN A 160 5.17 4.55 -0.61
N TYR A 161 5.61 4.68 0.64
CA TYR A 161 4.98 5.62 1.57
C TYR A 161 5.92 6.70 2.08
N PHE A 162 7.17 6.38 2.44
CA PHE A 162 8.07 7.42 2.95
C PHE A 162 8.55 8.34 1.82
N CYS A 163 9.12 7.78 0.76
CA CYS A 163 9.63 8.58 -0.36
C CYS A 163 8.50 9.29 -1.13
N LYS A 164 7.38 8.59 -1.35
CA LYS A 164 6.21 9.15 -2.05
C LYS A 164 5.60 10.34 -1.33
N TYR A 165 5.24 10.18 -0.05
CA TYR A 165 4.51 11.22 0.66
C TYR A 165 5.39 12.39 1.06
N ASN A 166 6.69 12.18 1.32
CA ASN A 166 7.60 13.28 1.56
C ASN A 166 7.77 14.15 0.31
N ALA A 167 8.08 13.52 -0.83
CA ALA A 167 8.24 14.23 -2.10
C ALA A 167 6.95 14.94 -2.54
N PHE A 168 5.79 14.28 -2.37
CA PHE A 168 4.49 14.88 -2.64
C PHE A 168 4.16 16.04 -1.69
N SER A 169 4.44 15.90 -0.39
CA SER A 169 4.22 16.94 0.63
C SER A 169 5.04 18.19 0.36
N ASP A 170 6.32 18.02 0.01
CA ASP A 170 7.21 19.15 -0.31
C ASP A 170 6.78 19.85 -1.61
N LEU A 171 6.33 19.09 -2.61
CA LEU A 171 5.75 19.65 -3.82
C LEU A 171 4.45 20.43 -3.52
N LEU A 172 3.54 19.86 -2.73
CA LEU A 172 2.30 20.50 -2.33
C LEU A 172 2.54 21.80 -1.55
N ASP A 173 3.53 21.81 -0.64
CA ASP A 173 3.98 23.02 0.07
C ASP A 173 4.33 24.12 -0.95
N VAL A 174 5.13 23.82 -1.98
CA VAL A 174 5.56 24.80 -2.99
C VAL A 174 4.41 25.26 -3.91
N VAL A 175 3.55 24.36 -4.36
CA VAL A 175 2.44 24.69 -5.28
C VAL A 175 1.33 25.49 -4.59
N SER A 176 1.17 25.32 -3.27
CA SER A 176 0.11 25.98 -2.51
C SER A 176 0.38 27.45 -2.15
N VAL A 177 1.60 27.95 -2.35
CA VAL A 177 1.98 29.34 -2.06
C VAL A 177 2.43 30.11 -3.30
N LYS A 178 2.15 31.41 -3.30
CA LYS A 178 2.56 32.35 -4.35
C LYS A 178 4.08 32.51 -4.43
N ASN A 179 4.73 32.69 -3.28
CA ASN A 179 6.18 32.87 -3.16
C ASN A 179 6.71 31.83 -2.15
N PRO A 180 7.37 30.75 -2.61
CA PRO A 180 7.95 29.76 -1.72
C PRO A 180 9.12 30.34 -0.93
N THR A 181 9.28 29.92 0.33
CA THR A 181 10.41 30.32 1.17
C THR A 181 11.68 29.54 0.81
N ASN A 182 12.86 30.07 1.13
CA ASN A 182 14.13 29.36 0.89
C ASN A 182 14.14 27.96 1.54
N GLN A 183 13.57 27.82 2.73
CA GLN A 183 13.42 26.51 3.40
C GLN A 183 12.52 25.52 2.65
N MET A 184 11.52 25.98 1.89
CA MET A 184 10.69 25.11 1.04
C MET A 184 11.49 24.65 -0.20
N LEU A 185 12.26 25.55 -0.79
CA LEU A 185 13.09 25.26 -1.97
C LEU A 185 14.26 24.32 -1.62
N ASP A 186 14.89 24.53 -0.46
CA ASP A 186 15.96 23.64 0.04
C ASP A 186 15.43 22.21 0.24
N ARG A 187 14.22 22.06 0.82
CA ARG A 187 13.54 20.76 0.95
C ARG A 187 13.23 20.15 -0.41
N LEU A 188 12.68 20.93 -1.35
CA LEU A 188 12.41 20.45 -2.70
C LEU A 188 13.69 19.91 -3.37
N LYS A 189 14.83 20.57 -3.17
CA LYS A 189 16.14 20.16 -3.72
C LYS A 189 16.66 18.85 -3.16
N THR A 190 16.27 18.48 -1.94
CA THR A 190 16.62 17.16 -1.37
C THR A 190 15.92 16.00 -2.07
N ASN A 191 14.76 16.27 -2.71
CA ASN A 191 14.06 15.28 -3.49
C ASN A 191 14.82 15.04 -4.81
N LYS A 192 15.24 13.80 -5.05
CA LYS A 192 15.96 13.40 -6.27
C LYS A 192 14.99 12.78 -7.28
N PRO A 193 14.62 13.46 -8.39
CA PRO A 193 13.67 12.93 -9.36
C PRO A 193 14.11 11.61 -9.99
N ASN A 194 15.41 11.43 -10.21
CA ASN A 194 15.98 10.20 -10.75
C ASN A 194 15.75 8.99 -9.82
N THR A 195 15.77 9.20 -8.50
CA THR A 195 15.48 8.14 -7.52
C THR A 195 14.02 7.72 -7.61
N LEU A 196 13.08 8.66 -7.77
CA LEU A 196 11.66 8.37 -7.97
C LEU A 196 11.39 7.61 -9.28
N ARG A 197 12.08 7.98 -10.37
CA ARG A 197 12.05 7.21 -11.63
C ARG A 197 12.60 5.80 -11.46
N GLY A 198 13.68 5.64 -10.69
CA GLY A 198 14.22 4.32 -10.32
C GLY A 198 13.18 3.46 -9.61
N PHE A 199 12.41 4.03 -8.68
CA PHE A 199 11.31 3.32 -8.01
C PHE A 199 10.16 2.95 -8.95
N CYS A 200 9.82 3.81 -9.91
CA CYS A 200 8.85 3.47 -10.95
C CYS A 200 9.27 2.20 -11.70
N VAL A 201 10.51 2.16 -12.21
CA VAL A 201 11.04 0.99 -12.93
C VAL A 201 11.05 -0.25 -12.03
N PHE A 202 11.49 -0.09 -10.78
CA PHE A 202 11.51 -1.18 -9.80
C PHE A 202 10.12 -1.79 -9.57
N LEU A 203 9.08 -0.96 -9.37
CA LEU A 203 7.70 -1.43 -9.18
C LEU A 203 7.15 -2.17 -10.40
N TYR A 204 7.48 -1.70 -11.61
CA TYR A 204 7.11 -2.40 -12.85
C TYR A 204 7.79 -3.77 -12.97
N VAL A 205 9.07 -3.86 -12.65
CA VAL A 205 9.81 -5.14 -12.64
C VAL A 205 9.18 -6.10 -11.63
N ILE A 206 8.83 -5.64 -10.43
CA ILE A 206 8.16 -6.45 -9.42
C ILE A 206 6.78 -6.92 -9.91
N ALA A 207 6.00 -6.04 -10.55
CA ALA A 207 4.69 -6.41 -11.09
C ALA A 207 4.81 -7.52 -12.14
N ILE A 208 5.85 -7.48 -12.98
CA ILE A 208 6.13 -8.53 -13.98
C ILE A 208 6.52 -9.84 -13.29
N ILE A 209 7.47 -9.79 -12.36
CA ILE A 209 7.92 -10.99 -11.60
C ILE A 209 6.73 -11.62 -10.87
N PHE A 210 5.91 -10.81 -10.21
CA PHE A 210 4.71 -11.26 -9.50
C PHE A 210 3.69 -11.90 -10.46
N SER A 211 3.46 -11.29 -11.63
CA SER A 211 2.56 -11.85 -12.65
C SER A 211 3.04 -13.22 -13.13
N VAL A 212 4.33 -13.37 -13.40
CA VAL A 212 4.94 -14.65 -13.80
C VAL A 212 4.79 -15.68 -12.68
N ALA A 213 5.05 -15.30 -11.42
CA ALA A 213 4.92 -16.18 -10.26
C ALA A 213 3.47 -16.66 -10.07
N VAL A 214 2.48 -15.78 -10.27
CA VAL A 214 1.05 -16.15 -10.21
C VAL A 214 0.69 -17.14 -11.32
N ILE A 215 1.14 -16.91 -12.55
CA ILE A 215 0.90 -17.83 -13.69
C ILE A 215 1.49 -19.21 -13.40
N ILE A 216 2.75 -19.26 -12.93
CA ILE A 216 3.41 -20.52 -12.57
C ILE A 216 2.65 -21.21 -11.43
N SER A 217 2.25 -20.46 -10.40
CA SER A 217 1.52 -21.00 -9.25
C SER A 217 0.16 -21.58 -9.66
N LEU A 218 -0.58 -20.88 -10.54
CA LEU A 218 -1.84 -21.37 -11.08
C LEU A 218 -1.65 -22.62 -11.94
N PHE A 219 -0.55 -22.72 -12.70
CA PHE A 219 -0.23 -23.90 -13.50
C PHE A 219 0.13 -25.11 -12.63
N LEU A 220 0.93 -24.91 -11.57
CA LEU A 220 1.35 -25.96 -10.64
C LEU A 220 0.20 -26.41 -9.72
N LEU A 221 -0.59 -25.47 -9.19
CA LEU A 221 -1.71 -25.76 -8.30
C LEU A 221 -2.98 -26.17 -9.05
N GLY A 222 -3.10 -25.85 -10.34
CA GLY A 222 -4.25 -26.20 -11.18
C GLY A 222 -4.50 -27.71 -11.27
N GLY A 223 -3.49 -28.56 -11.10
CA GLY A 223 -3.70 -30.02 -11.02
C GLY A 223 -4.33 -30.47 -9.69
N GLN A 224 -4.07 -29.75 -8.59
CA GLN A 224 -4.48 -30.12 -7.23
C GLN A 224 -5.76 -29.41 -6.77
N ILE A 225 -6.04 -28.21 -7.27
CA ILE A 225 -7.22 -27.42 -6.89
C ILE A 225 -8.53 -28.09 -7.38
N PHE A 226 -8.49 -28.81 -8.51
CA PHE A 226 -9.66 -29.49 -9.08
C PHE A 226 -9.89 -30.90 -8.52
N SER A 227 -8.98 -31.44 -7.70
CA SER A 227 -9.13 -32.80 -7.14
C SER A 227 -10.01 -32.86 -5.88
N LEU A 228 -10.27 -31.73 -5.22
CA LEU A 228 -11.07 -31.64 -3.98
C LEU A 228 -12.56 -31.34 -4.23
N ASN A 229 -12.88 -30.35 -5.07
CA ASN A 229 -14.23 -30.00 -5.50
C ASN A 229 -14.15 -28.99 -6.66
N ILE A 230 -14.73 -29.30 -7.82
CA ILE A 230 -14.65 -28.47 -9.03
C ILE A 230 -15.18 -27.04 -8.77
N TYR A 231 -16.27 -26.87 -8.01
CA TYR A 231 -16.83 -25.55 -7.74
C TYR A 231 -15.97 -24.72 -6.79
N ALA A 232 -15.41 -25.35 -5.75
CA ALA A 232 -14.48 -24.69 -4.84
C ALA A 232 -13.17 -24.32 -5.56
N GLY A 233 -12.72 -25.18 -6.47
CA GLY A 233 -11.52 -24.97 -7.26
C GLY A 233 -11.65 -23.84 -8.28
N ILE A 234 -12.78 -23.76 -8.98
CA ILE A 234 -13.10 -22.63 -9.87
C ILE A 234 -13.18 -21.34 -9.06
N PHE A 235 -13.89 -21.34 -7.93
CA PHE A 235 -14.02 -20.14 -7.09
C PHE A 235 -12.65 -19.65 -6.58
N LEU A 236 -11.82 -20.55 -6.06
CA LEU A 236 -10.48 -20.20 -5.59
C LEU A 236 -9.59 -19.66 -6.71
N SER A 237 -9.65 -20.27 -7.90
CA SER A 237 -8.88 -19.82 -9.07
C SER A 237 -9.30 -18.42 -9.52
N VAL A 238 -10.61 -18.16 -9.62
CA VAL A 238 -11.14 -16.83 -9.95
C VAL A 238 -10.71 -15.81 -8.90
N PHE A 239 -10.80 -16.15 -7.62
CA PHE A 239 -10.38 -15.28 -6.53
C PHE A 239 -8.88 -14.93 -6.63
N ILE A 240 -8.00 -15.92 -6.85
CA ILE A 240 -6.57 -15.70 -7.02
C ILE A 240 -6.28 -14.79 -8.22
N ILE A 241 -6.94 -15.01 -9.36
CA ILE A 241 -6.76 -14.19 -10.56
C ILE A 241 -7.19 -12.74 -10.30
N VAL A 242 -8.36 -12.53 -9.68
CA VAL A 242 -8.87 -11.19 -9.36
C VAL A 242 -7.95 -10.47 -8.39
N CYS A 243 -7.55 -11.10 -7.29
CA CYS A 243 -6.60 -10.52 -6.34
C CYS A 243 -5.26 -10.18 -6.99
N SER A 244 -4.75 -11.07 -7.84
CA SER A 244 -3.48 -10.86 -8.54
C SER A 244 -3.56 -9.71 -9.54
N ALA A 245 -4.65 -9.61 -10.30
CA ALA A 245 -4.89 -8.50 -11.21
C ALA A 245 -4.97 -7.16 -10.47
N LEU A 246 -5.62 -7.13 -9.30
CA LEU A 246 -5.68 -5.92 -8.45
C LEU A 246 -4.30 -5.52 -7.91
N ILE A 247 -3.46 -6.48 -7.53
CA ILE A 247 -2.08 -6.21 -7.08
C ILE A 247 -1.25 -5.63 -8.23
N VAL A 248 -1.32 -6.23 -9.43
CA VAL A 248 -0.59 -5.74 -10.61
C VAL A 248 -1.06 -4.34 -11.00
N LEU A 249 -2.37 -4.09 -10.97
CA LEU A 249 -2.94 -2.76 -11.21
C LEU A 249 -2.42 -1.75 -10.18
N SER A 250 -2.40 -2.13 -8.90
CA SER A 250 -1.90 -1.30 -7.80
C SER A 250 -0.44 -0.89 -8.00
N LEU A 251 0.44 -1.85 -8.30
CA LEU A 251 1.85 -1.59 -8.56
C LEU A 251 2.04 -0.70 -9.79
N SER A 252 1.26 -0.93 -10.85
CA SER A 252 1.35 -0.17 -12.10
C SER A 252 0.89 1.28 -11.96
N VAL A 253 -0.24 1.53 -11.27
CA VAL A 253 -0.75 2.88 -11.01
C VAL A 253 0.20 3.63 -10.08
N THR A 254 0.73 2.95 -9.07
CA THR A 254 1.74 3.51 -8.16
C THR A 254 3.02 3.87 -8.93
N GLY A 255 3.50 3.01 -9.83
CA GLY A 255 4.64 3.30 -10.70
C GLY A 255 4.41 4.53 -11.58
N CYS A 256 3.24 4.63 -12.23
CA CYS A 256 2.84 5.81 -12.99
C CYS A 256 2.83 7.09 -12.13
N TYR A 257 2.38 6.99 -10.88
CA TYR A 257 2.38 8.11 -9.95
C TYR A 257 3.80 8.63 -9.70
N TYR A 258 4.77 7.73 -9.44
CA TYR A 258 6.18 8.14 -9.25
C TYR A 258 6.78 8.85 -10.45
N ASP A 259 6.53 8.36 -11.66
CA ASP A 259 7.04 8.98 -12.87
C ASP A 259 6.48 10.40 -13.06
N ASN A 260 5.16 10.58 -12.88
CA ASN A 260 4.56 11.90 -12.97
C ASN A 260 5.01 12.82 -11.83
N LEU A 261 5.16 12.31 -10.61
CA LEU A 261 5.68 13.09 -9.49
C LEU A 261 7.11 13.57 -9.77
N ALA A 262 7.96 12.69 -10.32
CA ALA A 262 9.32 13.05 -10.71
C ALA A 262 9.35 14.14 -11.79
N LYS A 263 8.49 14.03 -12.82
CA LYS A 263 8.35 15.05 -13.88
C LYS A 263 7.90 16.39 -13.32
N MET A 264 6.94 16.41 -12.41
CA MET A 264 6.42 17.64 -11.81
C MET A 264 7.48 18.29 -10.91
N LEU A 265 8.20 17.49 -10.11
CA LEU A 265 9.35 17.98 -9.34
C LEU A 265 10.40 18.62 -10.23
N GLU A 266 10.80 17.94 -11.31
CA GLU A 266 11.77 18.46 -12.28
C GLU A 266 11.30 19.78 -12.91
N HIS A 267 10.02 19.87 -13.28
CA HIS A 267 9.41 21.10 -13.79
C HIS A 267 9.56 22.28 -12.80
N TYR A 268 9.21 22.08 -11.53
CA TYR A 268 9.34 23.13 -10.52
C TYR A 268 10.80 23.44 -10.16
N MET A 269 11.68 22.45 -10.14
CA MET A 269 13.12 22.67 -9.92
C MET A 269 13.72 23.55 -11.02
N ILE A 270 13.35 23.33 -12.28
CA ILE A 270 13.75 24.18 -13.42
C ILE A 270 13.14 25.59 -13.28
N LYS A 271 11.85 25.68 -12.96
CA LYS A 271 11.14 26.97 -12.78
C LYS A 271 11.81 27.88 -11.75
N TYR A 272 12.35 27.29 -10.67
CA TYR A 272 13.05 28.01 -9.61
C TYR A 272 14.58 27.98 -9.74
N LYS A 273 15.14 27.56 -10.89
CA LYS A 273 16.59 27.54 -11.17
C LYS A 273 17.40 26.76 -10.13
N MET A 274 16.89 25.63 -9.67
CA MET A 274 17.59 24.75 -8.72
C MET A 274 18.51 23.73 -9.41
N ILE A 275 18.31 23.54 -10.71
CA ILE A 275 19.07 22.69 -11.65
C ILE A 275 19.31 23.53 -12.91
#